data_AF-A0A564ZHX8-F1
#
_entry.id   AF-A0A564ZHX8-F1
#
_cell.length_a   1.000
_cell.length_b   1.000
_cell.length_c   1.000
_cell.angle_alpha   90.00
_cell.angle_beta   90.00
_cell.angle_gamma   90.00
#
_symmetry.space_group_name_H-M   'P 1'
#
loop_
_entity.id
_entity.type
_entity.pdbx_description
1 polymer ?
#
loop_
_entity_poly.entity_id
_entity_poly.type
_entity_poly.pdbx_seq_one_letter_code
_entity_poly.pdbx_strand_id
1 'polypeptide(L)'
;MRPSECYVEVGTNKQIAPEYFSMRLVGPARLARFRPGQFLMLGWTEGRDPLLPRAMSIRRVRQFTVSSFKFRVAKPQTRNPKPETRIAEVEILYKVCGRGTALLAAMRPGRLLRVLGPLGNGFEVPRKAMDIVLIAGGVGVPPIAALVETLADRAAARRSAVTVLLGGRSKADLLCVSDLRRAGATVHVATEDGSAGHKGLVTELLEEFLGTSHLAPSAKSPRSPL
;
A
#
# COMPACT_ATOMS: atom_id res chain seq x y z
N MET A 1 4.94 -17.64 -9.52
CA MET A 1 5.57 -18.28 -8.33
C MET A 1 4.46 -18.62 -7.35
N ARG A 2 4.44 -19.83 -6.77
CA ARG A 2 3.40 -20.19 -5.80
C ARG A 2 3.60 -19.38 -4.50
N PRO A 3 2.54 -18.78 -3.93
CA PRO A 3 2.63 -18.19 -2.60
C PRO A 3 3.19 -19.21 -1.61
N SER A 4 4.08 -18.78 -0.73
CA SER A 4 4.71 -19.66 0.24
C SER A 4 4.66 -19.04 1.63
N GLU A 5 4.30 -19.85 2.60
CA GLU A 5 4.30 -19.44 4.00
C GLU A 5 5.74 -19.20 4.48
N CYS A 6 5.92 -18.16 5.28
CA CYS A 6 7.16 -17.84 5.96
C CYS A 6 6.90 -17.26 7.34
N TYR A 7 7.97 -17.13 8.11
CA TYR A 7 7.97 -16.33 9.32
C TYR A 7 8.68 -15.02 9.06
N VAL A 8 8.16 -13.96 9.64
CA VAL A 8 8.74 -12.62 9.61
C VAL A 8 8.86 -12.10 11.02
N GLU A 9 9.84 -11.24 11.25
CA GLU A 9 10.01 -10.52 12.50
C GLU A 9 9.40 -9.13 12.38
N VAL A 10 8.70 -8.67 13.41
CA VAL A 10 8.26 -7.27 13.51
C VAL A 10 9.51 -6.43 13.74
N GLY A 11 9.90 -5.63 12.74
CA GLY A 11 11.00 -4.68 12.87
C GLY A 11 10.56 -3.41 13.59
N THR A 12 9.44 -2.82 13.15
CA THR A 12 8.80 -1.69 13.86
C THR A 12 7.30 -1.78 13.78
N ASN A 13 6.60 -1.22 14.75
CA ASN A 13 5.15 -1.05 14.72
C ASN A 13 4.80 0.27 15.39
N LYS A 14 4.44 1.29 14.61
CA LYS A 14 4.26 2.66 15.09
C LYS A 14 2.87 3.16 14.76
N GLN A 15 2.19 3.75 15.73
CA GLN A 15 0.99 4.52 15.47
C GLN A 15 1.36 5.78 14.69
N ILE A 16 0.71 6.02 13.55
CA ILE A 16 1.00 7.15 12.65
C ILE A 16 -0.14 8.16 12.58
N ALA A 17 -1.35 7.74 12.97
CA ALA A 17 -2.53 8.57 13.14
C ALA A 17 -3.49 7.87 14.14
N PRO A 18 -4.57 8.52 14.62
CA PRO A 18 -5.58 7.86 15.45
C PRO A 18 -6.04 6.55 14.80
N GLU A 19 -5.92 5.43 15.53
CA GLU A 19 -6.25 4.09 15.05
C GLU A 19 -5.39 3.51 13.90
N TYR A 20 -4.45 4.27 13.31
CA TYR A 20 -3.63 3.80 12.19
C TYR A 20 -2.20 3.50 12.58
N PHE A 21 -1.67 2.38 12.08
CA PHE A 21 -0.34 1.88 12.37
C PHE A 21 0.46 1.62 11.09
N SER A 22 1.75 1.95 11.12
CA SER A 22 2.76 1.47 10.17
C SER A 22 3.58 0.36 10.83
N MET A 23 3.52 -0.83 10.23
CA MET A 23 4.29 -2.00 10.66
C MET A 23 5.30 -2.38 9.59
N ARG A 24 6.55 -2.54 9.99
CA ARG A 24 7.65 -3.03 9.14
C ARG A 24 7.98 -4.45 9.56
N LEU A 25 7.94 -5.36 8.59
CA LEU A 25 8.14 -6.79 8.76
C LEU A 25 9.44 -7.19 8.05
N VAL A 26 10.36 -7.81 8.78
CA VAL A 26 11.63 -8.29 8.24
C VAL A 26 11.50 -9.78 7.96
N GLY A 27 11.72 -10.16 6.71
CA GLY A 27 11.45 -11.50 6.19
C GLY A 27 12.46 -11.94 5.12
N PRO A 28 12.27 -13.15 4.58
CA PRO A 28 13.11 -13.66 3.49
C PRO A 28 13.06 -12.75 2.27
N ALA A 29 14.18 -12.62 1.54
CA ALA A 29 14.29 -11.73 0.37
C ALA A 29 13.22 -11.94 -0.71
N ARG A 30 12.61 -13.13 -0.78
CA ARG A 30 11.53 -13.42 -1.73
C ARG A 30 10.29 -12.52 -1.57
N LEU A 31 10.07 -11.95 -0.38
CA LEU A 31 8.98 -10.98 -0.15
C LEU A 31 9.18 -9.68 -0.95
N ALA A 32 10.40 -9.39 -1.42
CA ALA A 32 10.66 -8.26 -2.33
C ALA A 32 10.04 -8.44 -3.72
N ARG A 33 9.62 -9.65 -4.09
CA ARG A 33 8.99 -9.95 -5.39
C ARG A 33 7.48 -9.63 -5.36
N PHE A 34 7.12 -8.41 -4.98
CA PHE A 34 5.73 -7.95 -4.95
C PHE A 34 5.40 -7.06 -6.14
N ARG A 35 4.13 -7.00 -6.51
CA ARG A 35 3.55 -5.99 -7.40
C ARG A 35 2.58 -5.11 -6.60
N PRO A 36 2.51 -3.79 -6.86
CA PRO A 36 1.48 -2.93 -6.26
C PRO A 36 0.08 -3.54 -6.42
N GLY A 37 -0.73 -3.50 -5.36
CA GLY A 37 -2.03 -4.17 -5.29
C GLY A 37 -2.00 -5.56 -4.64
N GLN A 38 -0.81 -6.17 -4.48
CA GLN A 38 -0.68 -7.41 -3.72
C GLN A 38 -0.72 -7.19 -2.20
N PHE A 39 -1.04 -8.26 -1.47
CA PHE A 39 -1.20 -8.25 -0.02
C PHE A 39 -0.53 -9.45 0.65
N LEU A 40 -0.40 -9.37 1.97
CA LEU A 40 0.04 -10.45 2.85
C LEU A 40 -1.10 -10.92 3.72
N MET A 41 -1.18 -12.22 3.99
CA MET A 41 -2.02 -12.80 5.02
C MET A 41 -1.19 -12.96 6.29
N LEU A 42 -1.48 -12.15 7.31
CA LEU A 42 -0.78 -12.14 8.60
C LEU A 42 -1.49 -13.07 9.58
N GLY A 43 -0.80 -14.11 10.01
CA GLY A 43 -1.22 -15.06 11.03
C GLY A 43 -0.28 -15.06 12.23
N TRP A 44 -0.73 -15.70 13.29
CA TRP A 44 -0.02 -15.77 14.56
C TRP A 44 0.89 -17.00 14.61
N THR A 45 1.98 -16.88 15.37
CA THR A 45 2.87 -18.01 15.68
C THR A 45 2.44 -18.77 16.94
N GLU A 46 1.71 -18.09 17.83
CA GLU A 46 1.27 -18.60 19.13
C GLU A 46 -0.20 -18.21 19.34
N GLY A 47 -0.93 -19.04 20.09
CA GLY A 47 -2.35 -18.81 20.40
C GLY A 47 -3.31 -19.38 19.36
N ARG A 48 -4.53 -19.70 19.81
CA ARG A 48 -5.62 -20.19 18.95
C ARG A 48 -6.59 -19.09 18.53
N ASP A 49 -6.41 -17.87 19.01
CA ASP A 49 -7.32 -16.77 18.72
C ASP A 49 -6.54 -15.48 18.42
N PRO A 50 -6.86 -14.79 17.31
CA PRO A 50 -7.84 -15.17 16.29
C PRO A 50 -7.34 -16.21 15.29
N LEU A 51 -8.21 -17.18 14.96
CA LEU A 51 -7.90 -18.30 14.07
C LEU A 51 -7.55 -17.89 12.64
N LEU A 52 -8.26 -16.88 12.11
CA LEU A 52 -8.09 -16.47 10.73
C LEU A 52 -6.88 -15.52 10.58
N PRO A 53 -6.09 -15.64 9.50
CA PRO A 53 -5.12 -14.62 9.14
C PRO A 53 -5.79 -13.32 8.69
N ARG A 54 -5.03 -12.22 8.64
CA ARG A 54 -5.53 -10.88 8.33
C ARG A 54 -4.86 -10.40 7.06
N ALA A 55 -5.66 -10.08 6.04
CA ALA A 55 -5.15 -9.55 4.79
C ALA A 55 -4.69 -8.10 4.98
N MET A 56 -3.46 -7.80 4.57
CA MET A 56 -2.86 -6.46 4.65
C MET A 56 -2.15 -6.13 3.35
N SER A 57 -2.57 -5.05 2.69
CA SER A 57 -1.91 -4.57 1.47
C SER A 57 -0.45 -4.21 1.72
N ILE A 58 0.42 -4.56 0.78
CA ILE A 58 1.82 -4.18 0.83
C ILE A 58 1.92 -2.72 0.41
N ARG A 59 2.50 -1.88 1.27
CA ARG A 59 2.75 -0.46 1.00
C ARG A 59 4.07 -0.26 0.25
N ARG A 60 5.13 -0.89 0.73
CA ARG A 60 6.49 -0.74 0.22
C ARG A 60 7.33 -1.95 0.62
N VAL A 61 8.33 -2.30 -0.19
CA VAL A 61 9.35 -3.29 0.17
C VAL A 61 10.73 -2.74 -0.09
N ARG A 62 11.67 -3.00 0.83
CA ARG A 62 13.09 -2.72 0.69
C ARG A 62 13.88 -4.02 0.83
N GLN A 63 14.93 -4.19 0.05
CA GLN A 63 15.79 -5.37 0.12
C GLN A 63 17.18 -4.97 0.60
N PHE A 64 17.76 -5.77 1.49
CA PHE A 64 19.06 -5.50 2.09
C PHE A 64 19.95 -6.74 2.04
N THR A 65 21.26 -6.51 1.97
CA THR A 65 22.27 -7.55 2.20
C THR A 65 22.88 -7.35 3.58
N VAL A 66 22.99 -8.43 4.34
CA VAL A 66 23.42 -8.44 5.74
C VAL A 66 24.55 -9.46 5.91
N SER A 67 25.55 -9.12 6.74
CA SER A 67 26.73 -9.97 7.00
C SER A 67 26.33 -11.30 7.65
N SER A 68 25.35 -11.27 8.55
CA SER A 68 24.69 -12.44 9.09
C SER A 68 23.33 -12.04 9.67
N PHE A 69 22.24 -12.66 9.21
CA PHE A 69 20.92 -12.51 9.82
C PHE A 69 20.41 -13.86 10.28
N LYS A 70 20.30 -14.03 11.60
CA LYS A 70 19.73 -15.22 12.21
C LYS A 70 18.26 -14.97 12.47
N PHE A 71 17.38 -15.50 11.62
CA PHE A 71 15.97 -15.63 12.01
C PHE A 71 15.90 -16.44 13.30
N ARG A 72 15.28 -15.88 14.36
CA ARG A 72 14.99 -16.63 15.59
C ARG A 72 13.96 -17.75 15.40
N VAL A 73 13.47 -17.96 14.19
CA VAL A 73 12.50 -19.01 13.87
C VAL A 73 13.21 -20.17 13.20
N ALA A 74 13.61 -21.15 14.00
CA ALA A 74 13.77 -22.49 13.49
C ALA A 74 12.43 -22.91 12.87
N LYS A 75 12.40 -23.27 11.58
CA LYS A 75 11.29 -24.11 11.12
C LYS A 75 11.28 -25.33 12.05
N PRO A 76 10.11 -25.84 12.50
CA PRO A 76 10.03 -27.10 13.25
C PRO A 76 10.75 -28.27 12.55
N GLN A 77 10.98 -28.14 11.23
CA GLN A 77 11.54 -29.16 10.35
C GLN A 77 12.88 -28.83 9.69
N THR A 78 13.64 -27.82 10.15
CA THR A 78 15.02 -27.64 9.68
C THR A 78 15.99 -27.54 10.84
N ARG A 79 16.68 -28.66 11.09
CA ARG A 79 17.68 -28.86 12.15
C ARG A 79 18.93 -27.97 11.99
N ASN A 80 19.00 -27.14 10.94
CA ASN A 80 19.99 -26.06 10.74
C ASN A 80 19.49 -25.07 9.66
N PRO A 81 18.92 -23.89 10.01
CA PRO A 81 18.58 -22.89 9.01
C PRO A 81 19.87 -22.33 8.39
N LYS A 82 20.01 -22.42 7.05
CA LYS A 82 21.11 -21.74 6.34
C LYS A 82 20.96 -20.22 6.57
N PRO A 83 22.05 -19.50 6.90
CA PRO A 83 21.99 -18.06 7.04
C PRO A 83 21.57 -17.43 5.69
N GLU A 84 20.49 -16.66 5.70
CA GLU A 84 20.10 -15.82 4.55
C GLU A 84 20.87 -14.50 4.63
N THR A 85 21.69 -14.23 3.62
CA THR A 85 22.44 -12.97 3.50
C THR A 85 21.62 -11.86 2.85
N ARG A 86 20.49 -12.20 2.23
CA ARG A 86 19.55 -11.24 1.65
C ARG A 86 18.21 -11.32 2.38
N ILE A 87 17.72 -10.17 2.82
CA ILE A 87 16.44 -10.02 3.53
C ILE A 87 15.57 -8.95 2.88
N ALA A 88 14.28 -8.98 3.17
CA ALA A 88 13.32 -7.95 2.75
C ALA A 88 12.65 -7.33 3.98
N GLU A 89 12.49 -6.00 3.98
CA GLU A 89 11.65 -5.25 4.91
C GLU A 89 10.37 -4.84 4.16
N VAL A 90 9.23 -5.38 4.59
CA VAL A 90 7.91 -5.07 4.03
C VAL A 90 7.20 -4.10 4.96
N GLU A 91 6.76 -2.96 4.44
CA GLU A 91 5.89 -2.03 5.13
C GLU A 91 4.43 -2.34 4.81
N ILE A 92 3.60 -2.39 5.85
CA ILE A 92 2.13 -2.39 5.77
C ILE A 92 1.57 -1.24 6.59
N LEU A 93 0.44 -0.71 6.15
CA LEU A 93 -0.36 0.25 6.93
C LEU A 93 -1.73 -0.36 7.19
N TYR A 94 -2.22 -0.24 8.42
CA TYR A 94 -3.52 -0.79 8.80
C TYR A 94 -4.22 0.08 9.83
N LYS A 95 -5.54 -0.11 9.93
CA LYS A 95 -6.40 0.51 10.92
C LYS A 95 -6.81 -0.51 11.98
N VAL A 96 -6.86 -0.09 13.23
CA VAL A 96 -7.48 -0.86 14.31
C VAL A 96 -8.99 -0.78 14.17
N CYS A 97 -9.61 -1.92 13.88
CA CYS A 97 -11.06 -2.05 13.62
C CYS A 97 -11.67 -3.29 14.26
N GLY A 98 -10.88 -4.05 15.03
CA GLY A 98 -11.34 -5.23 15.74
C GLY A 98 -10.20 -5.95 16.45
N ARG A 99 -10.53 -7.06 17.12
CA ARG A 99 -9.60 -7.83 17.96
C ARG A 99 -8.29 -8.18 17.27
N GLY A 100 -8.36 -8.65 16.03
CA GLY A 100 -7.16 -9.03 15.27
C GLY A 100 -6.20 -7.86 15.05
N THR A 101 -6.69 -6.70 14.64
CA THR A 101 -5.87 -5.51 14.41
C THR A 101 -5.46 -4.82 15.71
N ALA A 102 -6.24 -4.96 16.78
CA ALA A 102 -5.85 -4.54 18.13
C ALA A 102 -4.65 -5.36 18.65
N LEU A 103 -4.66 -6.68 18.44
CA LEU A 103 -3.51 -7.54 18.75
C LEU A 103 -2.29 -7.15 17.91
N LEU A 104 -2.48 -6.85 16.62
CA LEU A 104 -1.39 -6.34 15.78
C LEU A 104 -0.82 -5.03 16.34
N ALA A 105 -1.67 -4.09 16.76
CA ALA A 105 -1.26 -2.80 17.35
C ALA A 105 -0.45 -2.97 18.64
N ALA A 106 -0.74 -4.00 19.44
CA ALA A 106 0.01 -4.31 20.66
C ALA A 106 1.36 -4.99 20.42
N MET A 107 1.67 -5.43 19.19
CA MET A 107 2.91 -6.16 18.92
C MET A 107 4.14 -5.25 18.97
N ARG A 108 5.16 -5.76 19.67
CA ARG A 108 6.46 -5.11 19.84
C ARG A 108 7.48 -5.62 18.82
N PRO A 109 8.50 -4.81 18.48
CA PRO A 109 9.65 -5.26 17.71
C PRO A 109 10.25 -6.57 18.25
N GLY A 110 10.76 -7.42 17.36
CA GLY A 110 11.32 -8.73 17.68
C GLY A 110 10.30 -9.87 17.81
N ARG A 111 9.00 -9.58 17.82
CA ARG A 111 7.95 -10.62 17.77
C ARG A 111 7.85 -11.22 16.39
N LEU A 112 7.46 -12.50 16.33
CA LEU A 112 7.35 -13.24 15.09
C LEU A 112 5.89 -13.30 14.64
N LEU A 113 5.70 -13.24 13.32
CA LEU A 113 4.44 -13.48 12.65
C LEU A 113 4.60 -14.55 11.59
N ARG A 114 3.52 -15.30 11.37
CA ARG A 114 3.39 -16.19 10.22
C ARG A 114 2.79 -15.37 9.09
N VAL A 115 3.41 -15.42 7.92
CA VAL A 115 2.97 -14.65 6.74
C VAL A 115 2.84 -15.57 5.55
N LEU A 116 1.70 -15.46 4.87
CA LEU A 116 1.50 -16.03 3.54
C LEU A 116 1.42 -14.89 2.51
N GLY A 117 2.32 -14.90 1.54
CA GLY A 117 2.29 -13.98 0.41
C GLY A 117 3.66 -13.76 -0.26
N PRO A 118 3.76 -12.75 -1.16
CA PRO A 118 2.65 -11.89 -1.60
C PRO A 118 1.52 -12.66 -2.30
N LEU A 119 0.28 -12.19 -2.12
CA LEU A 119 -0.96 -12.74 -2.68
C LEU A 119 -1.69 -11.71 -3.54
N GLY A 120 -2.61 -12.19 -4.37
CA GLY A 120 -3.43 -11.37 -5.26
C GLY A 120 -2.74 -11.04 -6.59
N ASN A 121 -3.54 -10.50 -7.50
CA ASN A 121 -3.05 -9.94 -8.75
C ASN A 121 -2.73 -8.46 -8.51
N GLY A 122 -1.53 -8.02 -8.88
CA GLY A 122 -1.18 -6.61 -8.81
C GLY A 122 -1.95 -5.79 -9.85
N PHE A 123 -1.88 -4.47 -9.73
CA PHE A 123 -2.49 -3.57 -10.70
C PHE A 123 -1.87 -3.73 -12.09
N GLU A 124 -2.71 -3.54 -13.09
CA GLU A 124 -2.33 -3.47 -14.50
C GLU A 124 -2.68 -2.09 -15.03
N VAL A 125 -1.64 -1.32 -15.34
CA VAL A 125 -1.80 0.03 -15.90
C VAL A 125 -1.44 -0.04 -17.38
N PRO A 126 -2.40 0.19 -18.31
CA PRO A 126 -2.13 0.14 -19.74
C PRO A 126 -0.93 1.02 -20.12
N ARG A 127 0.01 0.52 -20.92
CA ARG A 127 1.26 1.23 -21.27
C ARG A 127 1.04 2.57 -21.98
N LYS A 128 -0.10 2.73 -22.65
CA LYS A 128 -0.48 3.94 -23.41
C LYS A 128 -1.24 4.98 -22.58
N ALA A 129 -1.63 4.67 -21.34
CA ALA A 129 -2.32 5.64 -20.48
C ALA A 129 -1.42 6.86 -20.18
N MET A 130 -1.93 8.06 -20.43
CA MET A 130 -1.20 9.32 -20.21
C MET A 130 -1.75 10.07 -19.00
N ASP A 131 -3.06 10.04 -18.81
CA ASP A 131 -3.72 10.65 -17.66
C ASP A 131 -4.30 9.54 -16.78
N ILE A 132 -3.67 9.36 -15.62
CA ILE A 132 -4.01 8.29 -14.69
C ILE A 132 -4.61 8.93 -13.44
N VAL A 133 -5.90 8.67 -13.23
CA VAL A 133 -6.61 9.09 -12.01
C VAL A 133 -6.75 7.88 -11.09
N LEU A 134 -6.24 8.00 -9.87
CA LEU A 134 -6.30 6.98 -8.82
C LEU A 134 -7.15 7.49 -7.66
N ILE A 135 -8.04 6.64 -7.15
CA ILE A 135 -8.94 7.01 -6.05
C ILE A 135 -8.66 6.08 -4.87
N ALA A 136 -8.54 6.65 -3.68
CA ALA A 136 -8.29 5.90 -2.45
C ALA A 136 -9.07 6.49 -1.27
N GLY A 137 -9.41 5.65 -0.29
CA GLY A 137 -9.96 6.10 0.99
C GLY A 137 -9.41 5.31 2.17
N GLY A 138 -9.00 5.99 3.24
CA GLY A 138 -8.49 5.36 4.47
C GLY A 138 -7.40 4.30 4.21
N VAL A 139 -7.63 3.07 4.67
CA VAL A 139 -6.69 1.93 4.46
C VAL A 139 -6.62 1.42 3.02
N GLY A 140 -7.33 2.03 2.08
CA GLY A 140 -7.17 1.79 0.64
C GLY A 140 -5.98 2.52 0.02
N VAL A 141 -5.39 3.52 0.70
CA VAL A 141 -4.23 4.26 0.19
C VAL A 141 -2.93 3.46 0.06
N PRO A 142 -2.58 2.48 0.91
CA PRO A 142 -1.29 1.80 0.86
C PRO A 142 -0.95 1.16 -0.50
N PRO A 143 -1.84 0.36 -1.13
CA PRO A 143 -1.55 -0.21 -2.44
C PRO A 143 -1.53 0.86 -3.55
N ILE A 144 -2.26 1.97 -3.40
CA ILE A 144 -2.25 3.10 -4.35
C ILE A 144 -0.93 3.87 -4.24
N ALA A 145 -0.43 4.12 -3.03
CA ALA A 145 0.88 4.73 -2.84
C ALA A 145 2.01 3.86 -3.41
N ALA A 146 1.92 2.54 -3.25
CA ALA A 146 2.84 1.60 -3.90
C ALA A 146 2.79 1.74 -5.44
N LEU A 147 1.59 1.86 -6.01
CA LEU A 147 1.40 2.00 -7.45
C LEU A 147 1.99 3.32 -7.97
N VAL A 148 1.71 4.44 -7.31
CA VAL A 148 2.24 5.75 -7.68
C VAL A 148 3.77 5.74 -7.71
N GLU A 149 4.41 5.16 -6.70
CA GLU A 149 5.87 5.03 -6.66
C GLU A 149 6.42 4.25 -7.87
N THR A 150 5.74 3.19 -8.32
CA THR A 150 6.15 2.46 -9.54
C THR A 150 5.83 3.19 -10.85
N LEU A 151 4.91 4.15 -10.82
CA LEU A 151 4.56 4.98 -11.98
C LEU A 151 5.45 6.21 -12.13
N ALA A 152 6.22 6.59 -11.09
CA ALA A 152 7.05 7.79 -11.10
C ALA A 152 8.03 7.83 -12.29
N ASP A 153 8.76 6.75 -12.55
CA ASP A 153 9.71 6.67 -13.68
C ASP A 153 9.00 6.77 -15.03
N ARG A 154 7.80 6.19 -15.14
CA ARG A 154 6.97 6.27 -16.34
C ARG A 154 6.46 7.69 -16.57
N ALA A 155 6.02 8.36 -15.50
CA ALA A 155 5.56 9.75 -15.53
C ALA A 155 6.66 10.69 -15.99
N ALA A 156 7.87 10.54 -15.46
CA ALA A 156 9.03 11.30 -15.90
C ALA A 156 9.38 11.03 -17.37
N ALA A 157 9.43 9.77 -17.79
CA ALA A 157 9.84 9.40 -19.15
C ALA A 157 8.82 9.78 -20.23
N ARG A 158 7.52 9.79 -19.92
CA ARG A 158 6.44 10.01 -20.90
C ARG A 158 5.64 11.28 -20.71
N ARG A 159 5.96 12.11 -19.71
CA ARG A 159 5.14 13.26 -19.31
C ARG A 159 3.68 12.86 -19.04
N SER A 160 3.45 11.67 -18.49
CA SER A 160 2.11 11.21 -18.10
C SER A 160 1.74 11.82 -16.73
N ALA A 161 0.53 12.34 -16.59
CA ALA A 161 0.03 12.90 -15.35
C ALA A 161 -0.55 11.78 -14.47
N VAL A 162 -0.18 11.79 -13.18
CA VAL A 162 -0.78 10.93 -12.16
C VAL A 162 -1.49 11.81 -11.16
N THR A 163 -2.82 11.69 -11.10
CA THR A 163 -3.66 12.39 -10.14
C THR A 163 -4.20 11.40 -9.13
N VAL A 164 -4.16 11.75 -7.85
CA VAL A 164 -4.72 10.95 -6.75
C VAL A 164 -5.81 11.75 -6.06
N LEU A 165 -7.00 11.16 -5.98
CA LEU A 165 -8.11 11.66 -5.18
C LEU A 165 -8.16 10.82 -3.89
N LEU A 166 -7.92 11.45 -2.74
CA LEU A 166 -7.82 10.76 -1.45
C LEU A 166 -8.95 11.19 -0.51
N GLY A 167 -9.76 10.24 -0.08
CA GLY A 167 -10.84 10.42 0.88
C GLY A 167 -10.50 9.98 2.30
N GLY A 168 -11.06 10.68 3.28
CA GLY A 168 -11.03 10.30 4.69
C GLY A 168 -12.27 10.79 5.43
N ARG A 169 -12.55 10.24 6.62
CA ARG A 169 -13.61 10.82 7.47
C ARG A 169 -13.19 12.18 7.99
N SER A 170 -11.92 12.28 8.39
CA SER A 170 -11.25 13.48 8.84
C SER A 170 -9.87 13.62 8.21
N LYS A 171 -9.21 14.75 8.44
CA LYS A 171 -7.81 15.00 8.06
C LYS A 171 -6.86 13.93 8.60
N ALA A 172 -7.18 13.32 9.73
CA ALA A 172 -6.37 12.26 10.33
C ALA A 172 -6.41 10.94 9.55
N ASP A 173 -7.44 10.73 8.70
CA ASP A 173 -7.56 9.56 7.83
C ASP A 173 -6.81 9.74 6.49
N LEU A 174 -6.31 10.95 6.18
CA LEU A 174 -5.57 11.26 4.96
C LEU A 174 -4.09 10.82 5.04
N LEU A 175 -3.88 9.52 4.93
CA LEU A 175 -2.55 8.91 4.99
C LEU A 175 -1.75 9.10 3.69
N CYS A 176 -0.42 9.04 3.79
CA CYS A 176 0.52 9.05 2.66
C CYS A 176 0.49 10.29 1.74
N VAL A 177 -0.22 11.38 2.05
CA VAL A 177 -0.30 12.57 1.18
C VAL A 177 1.08 13.09 0.76
N SER A 178 2.00 13.24 1.72
CA SER A 178 3.36 13.71 1.44
C SER A 178 4.18 12.73 0.59
N ASP A 179 3.94 11.42 0.76
CA ASP A 179 4.61 10.38 -0.02
C ASP A 179 4.15 10.37 -1.47
N LEU A 180 2.84 10.51 -1.69
CA LEU A 180 2.22 10.59 -3.01
C LEU A 180 2.73 11.81 -3.78
N ARG A 181 2.75 12.98 -3.13
CA ARG A 181 3.27 14.23 -3.73
C ARG A 181 4.75 14.11 -4.08
N ARG A 182 5.56 13.54 -3.20
CA ARG A 182 6.99 13.34 -3.45
C ARG A 182 7.27 12.37 -4.59
N ALA A 183 6.38 11.42 -4.83
CA ALA A 183 6.43 10.52 -5.98
C ALA A 183 5.93 11.17 -7.29
N GLY A 184 5.59 12.47 -7.26
CA GLY A 184 5.22 13.25 -8.45
C GLY A 184 3.73 13.27 -8.77
N ALA A 185 2.87 12.74 -7.90
CA ALA A 185 1.42 12.81 -8.13
C ALA A 185 0.82 14.15 -7.71
N THR A 186 -0.13 14.65 -8.49
CA THR A 186 -1.06 15.70 -8.07
C THR A 186 -2.07 15.09 -7.10
N VAL A 187 -2.23 15.65 -5.90
CA VAL A 187 -3.08 15.06 -4.86
C VAL A 187 -4.19 16.03 -4.47
N HIS A 188 -5.43 15.63 -4.70
CA HIS A 188 -6.63 16.28 -4.18
C HIS A 188 -7.18 15.44 -3.02
N VAL A 189 -7.71 16.11 -2.00
CA VAL A 189 -8.20 15.44 -0.79
C VAL A 189 -9.64 15.84 -0.52
N ALA A 190 -10.41 14.89 0.00
CA ALA A 190 -11.77 15.08 0.48
C ALA A 190 -11.92 14.55 1.91
N THR A 191 -12.62 15.28 2.76
CA THR A 191 -12.95 14.86 4.12
C THR A 191 -14.45 15.03 4.40
N GLU A 192 -15.08 14.01 4.99
CA GLU A 192 -16.50 14.06 5.32
C GLU A 192 -16.83 15.19 6.31
N ASP A 193 -15.94 15.41 7.30
CA ASP A 193 -16.08 16.48 8.29
C ASP A 193 -15.63 17.88 7.80
N GLY A 194 -15.03 17.97 6.60
CA GLY A 194 -14.50 19.22 6.04
C GLY A 194 -13.20 19.71 6.68
N SER A 195 -12.53 18.90 7.50
CA SER A 195 -11.27 19.28 8.16
C SER A 195 -10.07 19.42 7.20
N ALA A 196 -10.18 18.95 5.96
CA ALA A 196 -9.22 19.20 4.88
C ALA A 196 -9.82 19.03 3.48
N GLY A 197 -9.48 19.95 2.56
CA GLY A 197 -9.85 19.85 1.14
C GLY A 197 -11.34 19.96 0.88
N HIS A 198 -11.85 19.18 -0.08
CA HIS A 198 -13.27 19.13 -0.41
C HIS A 198 -14.06 18.54 0.76
N LYS A 199 -15.15 19.18 1.17
CA LYS A 199 -16.04 18.66 2.22
C LYS A 199 -17.07 17.73 1.59
N GLY A 200 -16.99 16.44 1.86
CA GLY A 200 -17.84 15.42 1.26
C GLY A 200 -17.06 14.13 0.97
N LEU A 201 -17.68 13.24 0.21
CA LEU A 201 -17.04 11.98 -0.20
C LEU A 201 -16.02 12.21 -1.32
N VAL A 202 -15.04 11.31 -1.42
CA VAL A 202 -14.06 11.33 -2.53
C VAL A 202 -14.72 11.13 -3.91
N THR A 203 -15.91 10.53 -3.94
CA THR A 203 -16.72 10.37 -5.15
C THR A 203 -17.30 11.70 -5.64
N GLU A 204 -17.71 12.58 -4.73
CA GLU A 204 -18.17 13.94 -5.08
C GLU A 204 -17.00 14.77 -5.66
N LEU A 205 -15.82 14.67 -5.03
CA LEU A 205 -14.59 15.25 -5.54
C LEU A 205 -14.21 14.68 -6.92
N LEU A 206 -14.44 13.39 -7.16
CA LEU A 206 -14.22 12.76 -8.47
C LEU A 206 -15.17 13.34 -9.52
N GLU A 207 -16.44 13.49 -9.21
CA GLU A 207 -17.42 14.09 -10.12
C GLU A 207 -17.02 15.52 -10.51
N GLU A 208 -16.61 16.34 -9.53
CA GLU A 208 -16.10 17.70 -9.75
C GLU A 208 -14.82 17.70 -10.63
N PHE A 209 -13.89 16.80 -10.33
CA PHE A 209 -12.65 16.63 -11.10
C PHE A 209 -12.92 16.24 -12.56
N LEU A 210 -13.84 15.31 -12.80
CA LEU A 210 -14.20 14.89 -14.15
C LEU A 210 -14.99 15.97 -14.90
N GLY A 211 -15.88 16.70 -14.21
CA GLY A 211 -16.65 17.80 -14.80
C GLY A 211 -15.77 18.96 -15.26
N THR A 212 -14.70 19.26 -14.52
CA THR A 212 -13.70 20.28 -14.89
C THR A 212 -12.71 19.80 -15.95
N SER A 213 -12.39 18.49 -15.97
CA SER A 213 -11.41 17.92 -16.91
C SER A 213 -11.97 17.63 -18.31
N HIS A 214 -13.29 17.56 -18.50
CA HIS A 214 -13.95 17.19 -19.77
C HIS A 214 -14.50 18.35 -20.62
N LEU A 215 -14.25 19.63 -20.29
CA LEU A 215 -14.76 20.78 -21.04
C LEU A 215 -13.67 21.65 -21.71
N ALA A 216 -12.68 21.03 -22.34
CA ALA A 216 -12.13 21.61 -23.57
C ALA A 216 -12.93 21.01 -24.75
N PRO A 217 -13.93 21.70 -25.32
CA PRO A 217 -14.59 21.20 -26.51
C PRO A 217 -13.54 21.04 -27.61
N SER A 218 -13.36 19.81 -28.09
CA SER A 218 -12.73 19.56 -29.38
C SER A 218 -13.45 20.44 -30.39
N ALA A 219 -12.73 21.41 -30.96
CA ALA A 219 -13.25 22.29 -31.99
C ALA A 219 -13.88 21.42 -33.08
N LYS A 220 -15.21 21.48 -33.19
CA LYS A 220 -15.91 20.86 -34.32
C LYS A 220 -15.35 21.53 -35.58
N SER A 221 -14.59 20.76 -36.36
CA SER A 221 -14.29 21.11 -37.75
C SER A 221 -15.62 21.42 -38.44
N PRO A 222 -15.81 22.61 -39.04
CA PRO A 222 -16.99 22.85 -39.84
C PRO A 222 -16.97 21.85 -41.00
N ARG A 223 -18.00 21.00 -41.09
CA ARG A 223 -18.25 20.25 -42.32
C ARG A 223 -18.66 21.28 -43.37
N SER A 224 -17.81 21.47 -44.37
CA SER A 224 -18.13 22.16 -45.60
C SER A 224 -19.25 21.42 -46.33
N PRO A 225 -20.33 22.10 -46.76
CA PRO A 225 -21.38 21.47 -47.54
C PRO A 225 -20.95 21.34 -49.01
N LEU A 226 -20.92 20.11 -49.50
CA LEU A 226 -21.17 19.74 -50.90
C LEU A 226 -21.99 18.43 -50.89
#